data_AF-A0A9P0QE15-F1
#
_entry.id   AF-A0A9P0QE15-F1
#
_cell.length_a   1.000
_cell.length_b   1.000
_cell.length_c   1.000
_cell.angle_alpha   90.00
_cell.angle_beta   90.00
_cell.angle_gamma   90.00
#
_symmetry.space_group_name_H-M   'P 1'
#
loop_
_entity.id
_entity.type
_entity.pdbx_description
1 polymer ?
#
loop_
_entity_poly.entity_id
_entity_poly.type
_entity_poly.pdbx_seq_one_letter_code
_entity_poly.pdbx_strand_id
1 'polypeptide(L)' 'MAGTGVPPINIEGTADWSSLSRMMNSKGIQFSKARTAGTSVKVFTNTPADYRQLVALLNPSSGPSSHIN' A
#
# COMPACT_ATOMS: atom_id res chain seq x y z
N MET A 1 -3.38 -11.08 -20.35
CA MET A 1 -2.68 -9.80 -20.19
C MET A 1 -1.57 -10.00 -19.18
N ALA A 2 -0.33 -10.16 -19.64
CA ALA A 2 0.83 -10.45 -18.79
C ALA A 2 1.65 -9.17 -18.58
N GLY A 3 1.80 -8.78 -17.31
CA GLY A 3 2.94 -8.04 -16.74
C GLY A 3 3.29 -6.67 -17.32
N THR A 4 2.82 -5.59 -16.67
CA THR A 4 3.45 -4.26 -16.82
C THR A 4 3.47 -3.49 -15.49
N GLY A 5 4.61 -3.58 -14.79
CA GLY A 5 5.29 -2.37 -14.32
C GLY A 5 4.95 -1.78 -12.97
N VAL A 6 4.17 -2.44 -12.11
CA VAL A 6 3.93 -1.94 -10.74
C VAL A 6 4.85 -2.68 -9.77
N PRO A 7 5.85 -2.01 -9.15
CA PRO A 7 6.75 -2.68 -8.24
C PRO A 7 6.01 -3.13 -6.98
N PRO A 8 6.35 -4.29 -6.41
CA PRO A 8 5.77 -4.71 -5.15
C PRO A 8 6.20 -3.78 -4.02
N ILE A 9 5.28 -3.46 -3.12
CA ILE A 9 5.56 -2.69 -1.91
C ILE A 9 5.87 -3.67 -0.79
N ASN A 10 6.98 -3.45 -0.08
CA ASN A 10 7.27 -4.15 1.15
C ASN A 10 6.78 -3.31 2.33
N ILE A 11 5.93 -3.91 3.16
CA ILE A 11 5.29 -3.26 4.30
C ILE A 11 5.84 -3.93 5.53
N GLU A 12 6.59 -3.20 6.36
CA GLU A 12 7.17 -3.75 7.58
C GLU A 12 6.12 -3.80 8.69
N GLY A 13 6.15 -4.85 9.52
CA GLY A 13 5.20 -5.05 10.61
C GLY A 13 3.96 -5.86 10.18
N THR A 14 4.06 -7.18 10.26
CA THR A 14 2.91 -8.09 10.00
C THR A 14 1.76 -7.92 10.99
N ALA A 15 2.02 -7.40 12.20
CA ALA A 15 1.02 -7.13 13.21
C ALA A 15 -0.03 -6.11 12.74
N ASP A 16 0.37 -5.17 11.88
CA ASP A 16 -0.51 -4.12 11.35
C ASP A 16 -1.18 -4.50 10.03
N TRP A 17 -0.90 -5.68 9.46
CA TRP A 17 -1.44 -6.08 8.17
C TRP A 17 -2.97 -6.15 8.15
N SER A 18 -3.59 -6.62 9.23
CA SER A 18 -5.07 -6.73 9.31
C SER A 18 -5.73 -5.34 9.27
N SER A 19 -5.21 -4.39 10.06
CA SER A 19 -5.67 -3.00 10.09
C SER A 19 -5.43 -2.32 8.74
N LEU A 20 -4.24 -2.53 8.18
CA LEU A 20 -3.86 -1.98 6.89
C LEU A 20 -4.74 -2.50 5.75
N SER A 21 -4.98 -3.80 5.70
CA SER A 21 -5.84 -4.42 4.69
C SER A 21 -7.28 -3.87 4.76
N ARG A 22 -7.80 -3.63 5.97
CA ARG A 22 -9.09 -2.95 6.16
C ARG A 22 -9.07 -1.51 5.65
N MET A 23 -8.01 -0.75 5.94
CA MET A 23 -7.87 0.62 5.43
C MET A 23 -7.76 0.67 3.90
N MET A 24 -7.01 -0.25 3.30
CA MET A 24 -6.91 -0.39 1.85
C MET A 24 -8.28 -0.67 1.23
N ASN A 25 -9.05 -1.61 1.80
CA ASN A 25 -10.39 -1.92 1.34
C ASN A 25 -11.34 -0.71 1.50
N SER A 26 -11.27 0.00 2.62
CA SER A 26 -12.06 1.21 2.85
C SER A 26 -11.75 2.34 1.88
N LYS A 27 -10.53 2.41 1.34
CA LYS A 27 -10.11 3.40 0.33
C LYS A 27 -10.27 2.90 -1.11
N GLY A 28 -10.73 1.66 -1.30
CA GLY A 28 -10.88 1.05 -2.62
C GLY A 28 -9.56 0.67 -3.30
N ILE A 29 -8.47 0.53 -2.54
CA ILE A 29 -7.15 0.14 -3.08
C ILE A 29 -7.15 -1.35 -3.40
N GLN A 30 -7.01 -1.69 -4.68
CA GLN A 30 -7.02 -3.08 -5.13
C GLN A 30 -5.61 -3.67 -5.24
N PHE A 31 -5.45 -4.91 -4.79
CA PHE A 31 -4.21 -5.69 -4.93
C PHE A 31 -4.50 -7.09 -5.47
N SER A 32 -3.60 -7.63 -6.29
CA SER A 32 -3.69 -9.01 -6.80
C SER A 32 -3.17 -10.02 -5.80
N LYS A 33 -2.13 -9.65 -5.04
CA LYS A 33 -1.45 -10.60 -4.16
C LYS A 33 -0.82 -9.90 -2.98
N ALA A 34 -0.89 -10.54 -1.82
CA ALA A 34 -0.10 -10.21 -0.65
C ALA A 34 0.66 -11.46 -0.18
N ARG A 35 1.95 -11.32 0.13
CA ARG A 35 2.79 -12.40 0.65
C ARG A 35 3.50 -11.93 1.90
N THR A 36 3.29 -12.63 3.00
CA THR A 36 4.10 -12.48 4.21
C THR A 36 5.52 -12.98 3.96
N ALA A 37 6.50 -12.14 4.29
CA ALA A 37 7.93 -12.40 4.20
C ALA A 37 8.58 -12.00 5.53
N GLY A 38 8.69 -12.96 6.45
CA GLY A 38 9.20 -12.73 7.80
C GLY A 38 8.34 -11.73 8.57
N THR A 39 8.94 -10.61 8.98
CA THR A 39 8.28 -9.50 9.69
C THR A 39 7.60 -8.50 8.76
N SER A 40 7.60 -8.73 7.46
CA SER A 40 7.03 -7.83 6.45
C SER A 40 5.96 -8.51 5.58
N VAL A 41 5.12 -7.70 4.92
CA VAL A 41 4.16 -8.14 3.91
C VAL A 41 4.48 -7.47 2.58
N LYS A 42 4.69 -8.29 1.57
CA LYS A 42 4.93 -7.86 0.19
C LYS A 42 3.61 -7.83 -0.58
N VAL A 43 3.18 -6.65 -0.97
CA VAL A 43 1.90 -6.42 -1.67
C VAL A 43 2.15 -6.11 -3.14
N PHE A 44 1.38 -6.76 -4.00
CA PHE A 44 1.38 -6.59 -5.45
C PHE A 44 0.06 -5.94 -5.85
N THR A 45 0.11 -4.67 -6.24
CA THR A 45 -1.04 -3.91 -6.72
C THR A 45 -1.30 -4.17 -8.20
N ASN A 46 -2.55 -3.97 -8.65
CA ASN A 46 -2.93 -4.23 -10.03
C ASN A 46 -2.63 -3.05 -10.95
N THR A 47 -2.76 -1.83 -10.43
CA THR A 47 -2.57 -0.60 -11.20
C THR A 47 -1.54 0.33 -10.55
N PRO A 48 -0.89 1.20 -11.34
CA PRO A 48 -0.03 2.25 -10.80
C PRO A 48 -0.78 3.25 -9.90
N ALA A 49 -2.10 3.40 -10.08
CA ALA A 49 -2.93 4.26 -9.25
C ALA A 49 -3.09 3.67 -7.84
N ASP A 50 -3.42 2.38 -7.74
CA ASP A 50 -3.49 1.64 -6.46
C ASP A 50 -2.15 1.71 -5.71
N TYR A 51 -1.04 1.56 -6.46
CA TYR A 51 0.30 1.70 -5.89
C TYR A 51 0.51 3.07 -5.25
N ARG A 52 0.22 4.16 -5.98
CA ARG A 52 0.39 5.53 -5.45
C ARG A 52 -0.48 5.77 -4.23
N GLN A 53 -1.71 5.29 -4.23
CA GLN A 53 -2.61 5.40 -3.08
C GLN A 53 -2.11 4.60 -1.88
N LEU A 54 -1.59 3.39 -2.10
CA LEU A 54 -1.00 2.58 -1.05
C LEU A 54 0.26 3.24 -0.48
N VAL A 55 1.15 3.78 -1.31
CA VAL A 55 2.33 4.53 -0.86
C VAL A 55 1.92 5.75 -0.03
N ALA A 56 0.91 6.52 -0.49
CA ALA A 56 0.41 7.68 0.24
C ALA A 56 -0.24 7.29 1.58
N LEU A 57 -0.86 6.11 1.66
CA LEU A 57 -1.42 5.58 2.91
C LEU A 57 -0.32 5.19 3.91
N LEU A 58 0.77 4.59 3.42
CA LEU A 58 1.89 4.14 4.24
C LEU A 58 2.79 5.29 4.68
N ASN A 59 2.87 6.36 3.88
CA ASN A 59 3.61 7.59 4.18
C ASN A 59 2.65 8.78 4.30
N PRO A 60 1.86 8.88 5.39
CA PRO A 60 0.95 10.01 5.59
C PRO A 60 1.69 11.36 5.67
N SER A 61 3.00 11.35 5.96
CA SER A 61 3.86 12.55 6.06
C SER A 61 4.29 13.15 4.71
N SER A 62 3.81 12.64 3.57
CA SER A 62 4.20 13.10 2.22
C SER A 62 3.09 13.80 1.43
N GLY A 63 2.02 14.25 2.11
CA GLY A 63 1.16 15.34 1.62
C GLY A 63 1.69 16.68 2.14
N PRO A 64 1.49 17.81 1.44
CA PRO A 64 2.01 19.08 1.90
C PRO A 64 1.43 19.35 3.29
N SER A 65 2.31 19.44 4.29
CA SER A 65 2.03 20.10 5.55
C SER A 65 1.60 21.54 5.24
N SER A 66 0.35 21.73 4.83
CA SER A 66 -0.33 23.01 4.89
C SER A 66 -0.72 23.22 6.34
N HIS A 67 0.30 23.51 7.15
CA HIS A 67 0.11 24.27 8.37
C HIS A 67 -0.21 25.71 7.89
N ILE A 68 -1.50 25.98 7.68
CA ILE A 68 -1.99 27.33 7.45
C ILE A 68 -2.59 27.79 8.78
N ASN A 69 -1.74 28.56 9.48
CA ASN A 69 -1.98 29.53 10.56
C ASN A 69 -2.84 29.13 11.76
#